data_AF-A0A661N2T0-F1
#
_entry.id   AF-A0A661N2T0-F1
#
_cell.length_a   1.000
_cell.length_b   1.000
_cell.length_c   1.000
_cell.angle_alpha   90.00
_cell.angle_beta   90.00
_cell.angle_gamma   90.00
#
_symmetry.space_group_name_H-M   'P 1'
#
loop_
_entity.id
_entity.type
_entity.pdbx_description
1 polymer ?
#
loop_
_entity_poly.entity_id
_entity_poly.type
_entity_poly.pdbx_seq_one_letter_code
_entity_poly.pdbx_strand_id
1 'polypeptide(L)'
;MIGLERRWAKDVLSGFAAAGDSDQGDPRPRLVPQPGEVNFLEAYEGMIHNGTFLSGIGMRVALTFAALSPLWLTGRPTRFGSLPGDERAALLDRLLHHPVFLVAELTLLLKLCACMALFRSAGLRARSKYDVSEGDPSPEAAETGSTRPEANRLPVLHEGQVTR
;
A
#
# COMPACT_ATOMS: atom_id res chain seq x y z
N MET A 1 16.30 -11.15 7.59
CA MET A 1 16.62 -10.69 6.22
C MET A 1 18.06 -10.21 6.18
N ILE A 2 18.76 -10.38 5.06
CA ILE A 2 20.15 -9.94 4.88
C ILE A 2 20.15 -8.43 4.59
N GLY A 3 21.21 -7.69 4.96
CA GLY A 3 21.29 -6.23 4.76
C GLY A 3 21.09 -5.77 3.31
N LEU A 4 21.55 -6.56 2.34
CA LEU A 4 21.36 -6.28 0.91
C LEU A 4 19.88 -6.30 0.50
N GLU A 5 19.12 -7.28 0.99
CA GLU A 5 17.69 -7.43 0.71
C GLU A 5 16.90 -6.24 1.27
N ARG A 6 17.22 -5.78 2.48
CA ARG A 6 16.59 -4.59 3.08
C ARG A 6 16.80 -3.36 2.21
N ARG A 7 18.01 -3.18 1.68
CA ARG A 7 18.34 -2.07 0.78
C ARG A 7 17.56 -2.17 -0.54
N TRP A 8 17.56 -3.35 -1.16
CA TRP A 8 16.81 -3.57 -2.39
C TRP A 8 15.31 -3.33 -2.20
N ALA A 9 14.72 -3.84 -1.12
CA ALA A 9 13.30 -3.64 -0.82
C ALA A 9 12.98 -2.15 -0.72
N LYS A 10 13.79 -1.38 0.01
CA LYS A 10 13.63 0.07 0.11
C LYS A 10 13.72 0.75 -1.27
N ASP A 11 14.75 0.44 -2.05
CA ASP A 11 15.01 1.09 -3.33
C ASP A 11 13.92 0.74 -4.38
N VAL A 12 13.52 -0.53 -4.48
CA VAL A 12 12.51 -1.03 -5.42
C VAL A 12 11.11 -0.54 -5.04
N LEU A 13 10.70 -0.71 -3.79
CA LEU A 13 9.34 -0.36 -3.37
C LEU A 13 9.09 1.15 -3.39
N SER A 14 10.09 1.96 -3.01
CA SER A 14 9.99 3.41 -3.17
C SER A 14 9.96 3.85 -4.64
N GLY A 15 10.53 3.05 -5.55
CA GLY A 15 10.46 3.28 -6.99
C GLY A 15 9.04 3.25 -7.55
N PHE A 16 8.11 2.47 -6.96
CA PHE A 16 6.70 2.48 -7.36
C PHE A 16 5.95 3.73 -6.92
N ALA A 17 6.47 4.46 -5.93
CA ALA A 17 5.87 5.67 -5.39
C ALA A 17 6.61 6.95 -5.81
N ALA A 18 7.74 6.82 -6.52
CA ALA A 18 8.42 7.94 -7.14
C ALA A 18 7.47 8.55 -8.18
N ALA A 19 7.11 9.81 -7.96
CA ALA A 19 6.29 10.56 -8.88
C ALA A 19 6.99 10.58 -10.23
N GLY A 20 6.33 10.09 -11.28
CA GLY A 20 6.55 10.71 -12.58
C GLY A 20 6.15 12.17 -12.41
N ASP A 21 7.02 13.09 -12.79
CA ASP A 21 6.84 14.54 -12.74
C ASP A 21 5.36 14.90 -12.87
N SER A 22 4.72 15.13 -11.73
CA SER A 22 3.36 15.64 -11.72
C SER A 22 3.53 17.08 -12.13
N ASP A 23 3.18 17.29 -13.40
CA ASP A 23 3.13 18.52 -14.16
C ASP A 23 3.12 19.75 -13.26
N GLN A 24 4.04 20.67 -13.52
CA GLN A 24 4.25 21.91 -12.79
C GLN A 24 3.06 22.86 -13.07
N GLY A 25 1.85 22.45 -12.69
CA GLY A 25 0.60 23.03 -13.17
C GLY A 25 -0.69 22.31 -12.72
N ASP A 26 -0.65 21.07 -12.23
CA ASP A 26 -1.87 20.42 -11.69
C ASP A 26 -2.17 20.90 -10.26
N PRO A 27 -3.32 21.55 -10.00
CA PRO A 27 -3.71 22.01 -8.67
C PRO A 27 -4.09 20.89 -7.69
N ARG A 28 -4.09 19.62 -8.12
CA ARG A 28 -4.43 18.48 -7.25
C ARG A 28 -3.34 18.25 -6.19
N PRO A 29 -3.72 17.85 -4.96
CA PRO A 29 -2.76 17.54 -3.91
C PRO A 29 -1.82 16.40 -4.36
N ARG A 30 -0.51 16.65 -4.33
CA ARG A 30 0.50 15.65 -4.69
C ARG A 30 0.35 14.41 -3.80
N LEU A 31 0.00 13.28 -4.42
CA LEU A 31 -0.09 11.96 -3.78
C LEU A 31 1.27 11.26 -3.65
N VAL A 32 2.34 12.02 -3.87
CA VAL A 32 3.72 11.55 -3.71
C VAL A 32 4.03 11.47 -2.21
N PRO A 33 4.52 10.34 -1.69
CA PRO A 33 4.97 10.26 -0.31
C PRO A 33 6.14 11.21 -0.06
N GLN A 34 6.10 11.90 1.07
CA GLN A 34 7.24 12.67 1.54
C GLN A 34 8.36 11.73 2.03
N PRO A 35 9.63 12.16 2.01
CA PRO A 35 10.73 11.36 2.56
C PRO A 35 10.46 10.93 4.01
N GLY A 36 10.42 9.62 4.25
CA GLY A 36 10.18 9.05 5.59
C GLY A 36 8.70 8.91 5.99
N GLU A 37 7.76 9.41 5.18
CA GLU A 37 6.32 9.28 5.47
C GLU A 37 5.81 7.84 5.35
N VAL A 38 6.43 7.04 4.49
CA VAL A 38 6.01 5.66 4.21
C VAL A 38 7.15 4.69 4.52
N ASN A 39 6.89 3.77 5.44
CA ASN A 39 7.82 2.70 5.78
C ASN A 39 7.56 1.46 4.90
N PHE A 40 8.11 1.47 3.69
CA PHE A 40 8.02 0.36 2.74
C PHE A 40 8.70 -0.91 3.23
N LEU A 41 9.81 -0.77 3.96
CA LEU A 41 10.57 -1.91 4.45
C LEU A 41 9.77 -2.70 5.48
N GLU A 42 9.12 -2.00 6.41
CA GLU A 42 8.27 -2.64 7.41
C GLU A 42 7.06 -3.33 6.78
N ALA A 43 6.45 -2.75 5.74
CA ALA A 43 5.36 -3.39 5.02
C ALA A 43 5.83 -4.70 4.33
N TYR A 44 7.00 -4.68 3.69
CA TYR A 44 7.60 -5.87 3.08
C TYR A 44 7.95 -6.94 4.12
N GLU A 45 8.58 -6.54 5.23
CA GLU A 45 8.93 -7.44 6.33
C GLU A 45 7.70 -8.06 6.96
N GLY A 46 6.65 -7.27 7.17
CA GLY A 46 5.35 -7.73 7.65
C GLY A 46 4.71 -8.73 6.71
N MET A 47 4.75 -8.49 5.39
CA MET A 47 4.15 -9.41 4.43
C MET A 47 4.89 -10.75 4.34
N ILE A 48 6.22 -10.74 4.48
CA ILE A 48 7.01 -11.98 4.56
C ILE A 48 6.73 -12.75 5.86
N HIS A 49 6.67 -12.05 7.00
CA HIS A 49 6.50 -12.71 8.31
C HIS A 49 5.09 -13.25 8.54
N ASN A 50 4.07 -12.53 8.09
CA ASN A 50 2.67 -12.93 8.30
C ASN A 50 2.13 -13.81 7.16
N GLY A 51 2.89 -13.99 6.08
CA GLY A 51 2.51 -14.84 4.96
C GLY A 51 2.87 -16.31 5.16
N THR A 52 2.49 -17.15 4.19
CA THR A 52 2.98 -18.53 4.14
C THR A 52 4.47 -18.55 3.80
N PHE A 53 5.17 -19.64 4.14
CA PHE A 53 6.58 -19.83 3.77
C PHE A 53 6.81 -19.65 2.26
N LEU A 54 5.89 -20.18 1.44
CA LEU A 54 5.95 -20.06 -0.02
C LEU A 54 5.79 -18.60 -0.48
N SER A 55 4.91 -17.83 0.16
CA SER A 55 4.76 -16.39 -0.10
C SER A 55 6.06 -15.63 0.22
N GLY A 56 6.72 -15.98 1.32
CA GLY A 56 8.01 -15.40 1.69
C GLY A 56 9.11 -15.64 0.65
N ILE A 57 9.15 -16.85 0.06
CA ILE A 57 10.06 -17.16 -1.06
C ILE A 57 9.68 -16.34 -2.30
N GLY A 58 8.40 -16.32 -2.67
CA GLY A 58 7.90 -15.56 -3.82
C GLY A 58 8.29 -14.08 -3.75
N MET A 59 8.17 -13.46 -2.58
CA MET A 59 8.59 -12.07 -2.37
C MET A 59 10.08 -11.83 -2.56
N ARG A 60 10.91 -12.73 -2.04
CA ARG A 60 12.38 -12.65 -2.20
C ARG A 60 12.80 -12.78 -3.64
N VAL A 61 12.18 -13.72 -4.36
CA VAL A 61 12.42 -13.93 -5.80
C VAL A 61 11.98 -12.70 -6.57
N ALA A 62 10.76 -12.20 -6.34
CA ALA A 62 10.25 -10.99 -6.96
C ALA A 62 11.21 -9.81 -6.77
N LEU A 63 11.63 -9.56 -5.52
CA LEU A 63 12.53 -8.48 -5.19
C LEU A 63 13.89 -8.62 -5.88
N THR A 64 14.44 -9.83 -5.92
CA THR A 64 15.73 -10.09 -6.57
C THR A 64 15.64 -9.86 -8.08
N PHE A 65 14.55 -10.31 -8.73
CA PHE A 65 14.30 -10.07 -10.15
C PHE A 65 14.20 -8.58 -10.47
N ALA A 66 13.42 -7.83 -9.67
CA ALA A 66 13.27 -6.39 -9.85
C ALA A 66 14.60 -5.65 -9.62
N ALA A 67 15.36 -5.98 -8.57
CA ALA A 67 16.64 -5.35 -8.27
C ALA A 67 17.72 -5.62 -9.32
N LEU A 68 17.68 -6.78 -9.97
CA LEU A 68 18.60 -7.17 -11.05
C LEU A 68 18.11 -6.78 -12.45
N SER A 69 16.90 -6.22 -12.57
CA SER A 69 16.32 -5.80 -13.85
C SER A 69 17.17 -4.86 -14.71
N PRO A 70 17.97 -3.92 -14.18
CA PRO A 70 18.82 -3.10 -15.03
C PRO A 70 19.79 -3.95 -15.87
N LEU A 71 20.30 -5.04 -15.31
CA LEU A 71 21.28 -5.90 -15.96
C LEU A 71 20.71 -6.60 -17.20
N TRP A 72 19.50 -7.15 -17.10
CA TRP A 72 18.92 -7.97 -18.16
C TRP A 72 17.90 -7.25 -19.05
N LEU A 73 17.27 -6.15 -18.59
CA LEU A 73 16.38 -5.33 -19.45
C LEU A 73 17.10 -4.22 -20.21
N THR A 74 18.16 -3.65 -19.64
CA THR A 74 18.87 -2.51 -20.24
C THR A 74 20.27 -2.87 -20.71
N GLY A 75 20.79 -4.05 -20.32
CA GLY A 75 22.17 -4.47 -20.61
C GLY A 75 23.22 -3.68 -19.84
N ARG A 76 22.83 -2.79 -18.92
CA ARG A 76 23.75 -1.94 -18.16
C ARG A 76 24.08 -2.62 -16.81
N PRO A 77 25.36 -2.82 -16.46
CA PRO A 77 25.77 -3.35 -15.16
C PRO A 77 25.67 -2.27 -14.07
N THR A 78 24.52 -1.63 -13.94
CA THR A 78 24.22 -0.62 -12.92
C THR A 78 23.28 -1.20 -11.86
N ARG A 79 23.34 -0.67 -10.65
CA ARG A 79 22.45 -1.10 -9.57
C ARG A 79 21.12 -0.37 -9.68
N PHE A 80 20.01 -1.05 -9.40
CA PHE A 80 18.69 -0.43 -9.43
C PHE A 80 18.62 0.84 -8.57
N GLY A 81 19.15 0.79 -7.35
CA GLY A 81 19.17 1.94 -6.43
C GLY A 81 20.09 3.10 -6.81
N SER A 82 20.95 2.95 -7.85
CA SER A 82 21.75 4.07 -8.38
C SER A 82 21.09 4.78 -9.56
N LEU A 83 19.97 4.26 -10.08
CA LEU A 83 19.21 4.92 -11.13
C LEU A 83 18.44 6.13 -10.57
N PRO A 84 18.30 7.22 -11.36
CA PRO A 84 17.38 8.31 -11.05
C PRO A 84 15.95 7.82 -10.76
N GLY A 85 15.16 8.61 -10.01
CA GLY A 85 13.77 8.28 -9.67
C GLY A 85 12.93 7.89 -10.89
N ASP A 86 12.99 8.71 -11.94
CA ASP A 86 12.19 8.50 -13.15
C ASP A 86 12.64 7.26 -13.92
N GLU A 87 13.95 7.00 -14.00
CA GLU A 87 14.48 5.79 -14.63
C GLU A 87 14.07 4.52 -13.86
N ARG A 88 14.03 4.58 -12.53
CA ARG A 88 13.52 3.47 -11.70
C ARG A 88 12.04 3.22 -11.96
N ALA A 89 11.23 4.27 -11.98
CA ALA A 89 9.79 4.16 -12.24
C ALA A 89 9.54 3.58 -13.65
N ALA A 90 10.22 4.09 -14.68
CA ALA A 90 10.11 3.61 -16.05
C ALA A 90 10.56 2.13 -16.18
N LEU A 91 11.61 1.72 -15.47
CA LEU A 91 12.07 0.34 -15.47
C LEU A 91 11.06 -0.60 -14.81
N LEU A 92 10.46 -0.20 -13.69
CA LEU A 92 9.39 -0.95 -13.02
C LEU A 92 8.13 -1.03 -13.90
N ASP A 93 7.80 0.05 -14.61
CA ASP A 93 6.68 0.04 -15.56
C ASP A 93 6.92 -0.93 -16.71
N ARG A 94 8.14 -0.98 -17.27
CA ARG A 94 8.53 -1.98 -18.28
C ARG A 94 8.46 -3.41 -17.75
N LEU A 95 8.80 -3.63 -16.48
CA LEU A 95 8.69 -4.94 -15.84
C LEU A 95 7.23 -5.39 -15.69
N LEU A 96 6.31 -4.47 -15.37
CA LEU A 96 4.88 -4.74 -15.27
C LEU A 96 4.27 -5.13 -16.62
N HIS A 97 4.77 -4.54 -17.72
CA HIS A 97 4.31 -4.82 -19.08
C HIS A 97 5.18 -5.86 -19.81
N HIS A 98 5.99 -6.63 -19.09
CA HIS A 98 6.92 -7.59 -19.68
C HIS A 98 6.16 -8.77 -20.33
N PRO A 99 6.56 -9.26 -21.53
CA PRO A 99 5.85 -10.35 -22.23
C PRO A 99 5.88 -11.69 -21.50
N VAL A 100 6.87 -11.90 -20.61
CA VAL A 100 6.94 -13.10 -19.77
C VAL A 100 6.05 -12.91 -18.55
N PHE A 101 4.94 -13.65 -18.52
CA PHE A 101 3.92 -13.60 -17.45
C PHE A 101 4.51 -13.61 -16.04
N LEU A 102 5.47 -14.51 -15.77
CA LEU A 102 6.10 -14.62 -14.45
C LEU A 102 6.76 -13.31 -13.99
N VAL A 103 7.40 -12.56 -14.90
CA VAL A 103 8.06 -11.29 -14.57
C VAL A 103 7.02 -10.23 -14.21
N ALA A 104 5.95 -10.13 -15.00
CA ALA A 104 4.87 -9.19 -14.78
C ALA A 104 4.18 -9.44 -13.43
N GLU A 105 3.84 -10.70 -13.13
CA GLU A 105 3.19 -11.09 -11.88
C GLU A 105 4.06 -10.86 -10.64
N LEU A 106 5.35 -11.20 -10.70
CA LEU A 106 6.29 -10.92 -9.60
C LEU A 106 6.41 -9.41 -9.36
N THR A 107 6.41 -8.62 -10.42
CA THR A 107 6.48 -7.15 -10.31
C THR A 107 5.17 -6.57 -9.78
N LEU A 108 4.04 -7.12 -10.21
CA LEU A 108 2.71 -6.78 -9.71
C LEU A 108 2.60 -7.06 -8.21
N LEU A 109 3.11 -8.21 -7.76
CA LEU A 109 3.15 -8.58 -6.34
C LEU A 109 3.93 -7.54 -5.50
N LEU A 110 5.08 -7.06 -5.99
CA LEU A 110 5.83 -5.99 -5.33
C LEU A 110 5.06 -4.66 -5.34
N LYS A 111 4.38 -4.33 -6.44
CA LYS A 111 3.55 -3.13 -6.53
C LYS A 111 2.41 -3.17 -5.52
N LEU A 112 1.74 -4.32 -5.37
CA LEU A 112 0.72 -4.52 -4.34
C LEU A 112 1.28 -4.28 -2.94
N CYS A 113 2.46 -4.82 -2.64
CA CYS A 113 3.14 -4.56 -1.37
C CYS A 113 3.40 -3.06 -1.14
N ALA A 114 3.91 -2.36 -2.16
CA ALA A 114 4.14 -0.92 -2.09
C ALA A 114 2.83 -0.14 -1.86
N CYS A 115 1.75 -0.48 -2.57
CA CYS A 115 0.44 0.12 -2.39
C CYS A 115 -0.09 -0.08 -0.97
N MET A 116 0.01 -1.29 -0.40
CA MET A 116 -0.39 -1.56 0.97
C MET A 116 0.42 -0.72 1.98
N ALA A 117 1.71 -0.49 1.70
CA ALA A 117 2.54 0.40 2.50
C ALA A 117 2.05 1.86 2.43
N LEU A 118 1.71 2.35 1.22
CA LEU A 118 1.17 3.70 1.01
C LEU A 118 -0.15 3.89 1.77
N PHE A 119 -1.08 2.94 1.67
CA PHE A 119 -2.37 3.01 2.37
C PHE A 119 -2.26 2.96 3.89
N ARG A 120 -1.16 2.46 4.43
CA ARG A 120 -0.94 2.50 5.88
C ARG A 120 -0.58 3.90 6.40
N SER A 121 -0.12 4.81 5.54
CA SER A 121 0.21 6.18 5.94
C SER A 121 -1.04 7.04 6.10
N ALA A 122 -1.25 7.55 7.32
CA ALA A 122 -2.35 8.46 7.64
C ALA A 122 -2.25 9.78 6.84
N GLY A 123 -1.04 10.29 6.61
CA GLY A 123 -0.81 11.52 5.84
C GLY A 123 -1.26 11.37 4.38
N LEU A 124 -0.91 10.24 3.75
CA LEU A 124 -1.36 9.92 2.39
C LEU A 124 -2.87 9.72 2.32
N ARG A 125 -3.47 8.98 3.27
CA ARG A 125 -4.92 8.78 3.33
C ARG A 125 -5.70 10.09 3.48
N ALA A 126 -5.20 11.00 4.31
CA ALA A 126 -5.78 12.33 4.46
C ALA A 126 -5.69 13.14 3.15
N ARG A 127 -4.54 13.11 2.46
CA ARG A 127 -4.35 13.82 1.18
C ARG A 127 -5.18 13.23 0.04
N SER A 128 -5.36 11.91 0.01
CA SER A 128 -6.18 11.22 -0.99
C SER A 128 -7.67 11.22 -0.67
N LYS A 129 -8.08 11.74 0.51
CA LYS A 129 -9.45 11.67 1.02
C LYS A 129 -9.98 10.23 1.14
N TYR A 130 -9.09 9.26 1.33
CA TYR A 130 -9.45 7.82 1.38
C TYR A 130 -10.43 7.50 2.51
N ASP A 131 -10.39 8.26 3.60
CA ASP A 131 -11.19 8.04 4.81
C ASP A 131 -12.49 8.84 4.85
N VAL A 132 -12.77 9.62 3.81
CA VAL A 132 -14.00 10.41 3.75
C VAL A 132 -15.14 9.49 3.34
N SER A 133 -15.94 9.06 4.31
CA SER A 133 -17.23 8.44 4.03
C SER A 133 -18.19 9.52 3.53
N GLU A 134 -18.88 9.31 2.40
CA GLU A 134 -19.85 10.25 1.80
C GLU A 134 -21.10 10.52 2.66
N GLY A 135 -21.08 10.20 3.95
CA GLY A 135 -22.23 10.36 4.85
C GLY A 135 -21.89 10.65 6.30
N ASP A 136 -20.66 11.06 6.63
CA ASP A 136 -20.39 11.56 7.98
C ASP A 136 -21.00 12.96 8.11
N PRO A 137 -22.06 13.16 8.93
CA PRO A 137 -22.63 14.47 9.11
C PRO A 137 -21.56 15.36 9.72
N SER A 138 -21.34 16.51 9.10
CA SER A 138 -20.54 17.61 9.65
C SER A 138 -20.81 17.74 11.16
N PRO A 139 -19.79 17.89 12.02
CA PRO A 139 -19.98 18.03 13.48
C PRO A 139 -20.88 19.22 13.86
N GLU A 140 -21.23 20.07 12.90
CA GLU A 140 -22.21 21.16 13.00
C GLU A 140 -23.68 20.68 13.20
N ALA A 141 -23.99 19.40 12.99
CA ALA A 141 -25.33 18.85 13.21
C ALA A 141 -25.55 18.29 14.63
N ALA A 142 -24.55 18.29 15.51
CA ALA A 142 -24.65 17.68 16.83
C ALA A 142 -25.35 18.55 17.90
N GLU A 143 -25.71 19.80 17.61
CA GLU A 143 -26.30 20.71 18.61
C GLU A 143 -27.79 21.03 18.46
N THR A 144 -28.55 20.40 17.55
CA THR A 144 -30.00 20.67 17.48
C THR A 144 -30.87 19.41 17.58
N GLY A 145 -31.46 19.20 18.77
CA GLY A 145 -32.66 18.38 19.00
C GLY A 145 -32.39 16.88 19.10
N SER A 146 -32.12 16.30 20.28
CA SER A 146 -33.12 16.09 21.34
C SER A 146 -34.57 16.01 20.85
N THR A 147 -34.94 14.87 20.27
CA THR A 147 -36.18 14.13 20.59
C THR A 147 -36.06 12.71 20.04
N ARG A 148 -35.68 11.77 20.91
CA ARG A 148 -35.66 10.33 20.64
C ARG A 148 -37.11 9.80 20.80
N PRO A 149 -37.76 9.23 19.78
CA PRO A 149 -39.02 8.53 19.98
C PRO A 149 -38.72 7.18 20.66
N GLU A 150 -39.29 7.04 21.85
CA GLU A 150 -39.31 5.85 22.68
C GLU A 150 -40.26 4.81 22.07
N ALA A 151 -39.81 4.01 21.11
CA ALA A 151 -40.64 2.96 20.51
C ALA A 151 -39.83 1.75 20.06
N ASN A 152 -39.12 1.08 20.99
CA ASN A 152 -38.95 -0.38 20.90
C ASN A 152 -38.46 -0.96 22.24
N ARG A 153 -39.32 -1.00 23.26
CA ARG A 153 -39.14 -1.91 24.39
C ARG A 153 -39.90 -3.19 24.06
N LEU A 154 -39.19 -4.20 23.59
CA LEU A 154 -39.72 -5.56 23.55
C LEU A 154 -40.02 -6.02 24.98
N PRO A 155 -41.18 -6.66 25.24
CA PRO A 155 -41.50 -7.19 26.55
C PRO A 155 -40.56 -8.36 26.88
N VAL A 156 -39.83 -8.21 27.99
CA VAL A 156 -39.10 -9.29 28.65
C VAL A 156 -40.14 -10.26 29.22
N LEU A 157 -40.28 -11.43 28.59
CA LEU A 157 -41.05 -12.53 29.17
C LEU A 157 -40.24 -13.12 30.33
N HIS A 158 -40.63 -12.72 31.55
CA HIS A 158 -40.22 -13.37 32.78
C HIS A 158 -40.87 -14.76 32.90
N GLU A 159 -40.02 -15.74 33.16
CA GLU A 159 -40.20 -16.86 34.09
C GLU A 159 -41.52 -17.65 34.07
N GLY A 160 -41.41 -18.90 33.59
CA GLY A 160 -42.31 -19.99 33.94
C GLY A 160 -41.51 -21.17 34.48
N GLN A 161 -41.44 -21.25 35.81
CA GLN A 161 -41.05 -22.46 36.54
C GLN A 161 -41.91 -23.65 36.11
N VAL A 162 -41.31 -24.83 35.91
CA VAL A 162 -41.96 -26.11 36.24
C VAL A 162 -40.95 -27.03 36.90
N THR A 163 -41.09 -27.14 38.22
CA THR A 163 -40.53 -28.18 39.09
C THR A 163 -41.22 -29.53 38.85
N ARG A 164 -40.45 -30.60 38.63
CA ARG A 164 -40.24 -31.75 39.54
C ARG A 164 -39.62 -32.93 38.79
#